data_AF-A0A7S3NS11-F1
#
_entry.id   AF-A0A7S3NS11-F1
#
_cell.length_a   1.000
_cell.length_b   1.000
_cell.length_c   1.000
_cell.angle_alpha   90.00
_cell.angle_beta   90.00
_cell.angle_gamma   90.00
#
_symmetry.space_group_name_H-M   'P 1'
#
loop_
_entity.id
_entity.type
_entity.pdbx_description
1 polymer ?
#
loop_
_entity_poly.entity_id
_entity_poly.type
_entity_poly.pdbx_seq_one_letter_code
_entity_poly.pdbx_strand_id
1 'polypeptide(L)'
;KNIMSRAVLTPFENYQKARVTFVQTVAELATRPQNIEALQSAGVMALLRPLLLDSVPSIQQSAALALGRLANYSDELAEAVVSNEILPQLVYSLSDQNRFYKKAAAFVLRAVAKHSPTLAKAVVNSGALDALVNCLEEFDPSVKEAAAWALSYISKHTAELAQAVVDAGAVGLLVLCVQEPELTLKRISATALSEIAKHTEELAQAVVDQGAVPFLAALISHPDAQLKRQVCACLAQIAKHTVDLAEVVVEAEIFPRILNC
;
A
#
# COMPACT_ATOMS: atom_id res chain seq x y z
N LYS A 1 26.88 32.43 24.31
CA LYS A 1 26.67 32.15 22.87
C LYS A 1 27.73 31.14 22.45
N ASN A 2 27.35 29.86 22.47
CA ASN A 2 28.28 28.73 22.34
C ASN A 2 28.68 28.56 20.88
N ILE A 3 29.88 28.99 20.54
CA ILE A 3 30.54 28.60 19.29
C ILE A 3 31.01 27.16 19.54
N MET A 4 30.16 26.16 19.25
CA MET A 4 30.70 24.81 19.03
C MET A 4 31.79 24.96 17.98
N SER A 5 33.03 24.60 18.32
CA SER A 5 34.16 24.83 17.43
C SER A 5 33.90 24.10 16.10
N ARG A 6 34.18 24.75 14.98
CA ARG A 6 33.96 24.19 13.63
C ARG A 6 34.59 22.79 13.47
N ALA A 7 35.67 22.52 14.19
CA ALA A 7 36.32 21.21 14.26
C ALA A 7 35.44 20.11 14.87
N VAL A 8 34.58 20.44 15.85
CA VAL A 8 33.63 19.50 16.45
C VAL A 8 32.42 19.28 15.55
N LEU A 9 31.91 20.31 14.87
CA LEU A 9 30.73 20.16 14.00
C LEU A 9 31.01 19.42 12.69
N THR A 10 32.21 19.61 12.12
CA THR A 10 32.56 19.06 10.79
C THR A 10 32.37 17.53 10.69
N PRO A 11 32.83 16.69 11.65
CA PRO A 11 32.59 15.24 11.60
C PRO A 11 31.10 14.86 11.60
N PHE A 12 30.25 15.57 12.35
CA PHE A 12 28.80 15.28 12.41
C PHE A 12 28.12 15.65 11.10
N GLU A 13 28.47 16.80 10.51
CA GLU A 13 27.97 17.21 9.20
C GLU A 13 28.38 16.22 8.10
N ASN A 14 29.63 15.76 8.12
CA ASN A 14 30.12 14.77 7.17
C ASN A 14 29.41 13.43 7.33
N TYR A 15 29.21 12.97 8.57
CA TYR A 15 28.48 11.74 8.83
C TYR A 15 27.03 11.83 8.37
N GLN A 16 26.32 12.92 8.69
CA GLN A 16 24.95 13.15 8.21
C GLN A 16 24.89 13.15 6.68
N LYS A 17 25.79 13.87 6.00
CA LYS A 17 25.86 13.89 4.53
C LYS A 17 26.09 12.49 3.96
N ALA A 18 27.01 11.72 4.55
CA ALA A 18 27.28 10.36 4.11
C ALA A 18 26.05 9.46 4.25
N ARG A 19 25.29 9.56 5.36
CA ARG A 19 24.04 8.81 5.54
C ARG A 19 22.98 9.20 4.51
N VAL A 20 22.79 10.50 4.26
CA VAL A 20 21.85 11.00 3.23
C VAL A 20 22.21 10.47 1.85
N THR A 21 23.47 10.63 1.44
CA THR A 21 23.94 10.15 0.14
C THR A 21 23.76 8.64 0.03
N PHE A 22 24.13 7.89 1.07
CA PHE A 22 24.00 6.44 1.10
C PHE A 22 22.55 6.00 0.85
N VAL A 23 21.58 6.48 1.64
CA VAL A 23 20.17 6.04 1.47
C VAL A 23 19.59 6.46 0.14
N GLN A 24 19.95 7.63 -0.39
CA GLN A 24 19.49 8.10 -1.69
C GLN A 24 20.05 7.24 -2.82
N THR A 25 21.35 6.97 -2.80
CA THR A 25 22.01 6.12 -3.80
C THR A 25 21.48 4.70 -3.74
N VAL A 26 21.35 4.11 -2.55
CA VAL A 26 20.79 2.76 -2.39
C VAL A 26 19.35 2.70 -2.87
N ALA A 27 18.51 3.67 -2.50
CA ALA A 27 17.13 3.73 -2.98
C ALA A 27 17.10 3.78 -4.51
N GLU A 28 17.92 4.64 -5.13
CA GLU A 28 17.98 4.77 -6.59
C GLU A 28 18.46 3.48 -7.27
N LEU A 29 19.52 2.85 -6.75
CA LEU A 29 20.02 1.58 -7.27
C LEU A 29 18.97 0.47 -7.16
N ALA A 30 18.18 0.45 -6.07
CA ALA A 30 17.12 -0.52 -5.85
C ALA A 30 15.91 -0.35 -6.79
N THR A 31 15.85 0.71 -7.62
CA THR A 31 14.81 0.82 -8.66
C THR A 31 14.98 -0.21 -9.78
N ARG A 32 16.19 -0.78 -9.93
CA ARG A 32 16.53 -1.70 -11.01
C ARG A 32 16.66 -3.13 -10.46
N PRO A 33 15.88 -4.10 -10.95
CA PRO A 33 15.93 -5.49 -10.49
C PRO A 33 17.33 -6.12 -10.55
N GLN A 34 18.11 -5.78 -11.58
CA GLN A 34 19.48 -6.30 -11.78
C GLN A 34 20.47 -5.92 -10.67
N ASN A 35 20.17 -4.89 -9.87
CA ASN A 35 21.05 -4.45 -8.78
C ASN A 35 20.71 -5.12 -7.43
N ILE A 36 19.57 -5.80 -7.32
CA ILE A 36 19.02 -6.27 -6.05
C ILE A 36 19.93 -7.31 -5.41
N GLU A 37 20.42 -8.28 -6.18
CA GLU A 37 21.35 -9.33 -5.70
C GLU A 37 22.68 -8.73 -5.22
N ALA A 38 23.22 -7.74 -5.95
CA ALA A 38 24.45 -7.06 -5.56
C ALA A 38 24.27 -6.25 -4.26
N LEU A 39 23.13 -5.54 -4.12
CA LEU A 39 22.80 -4.80 -2.89
C LEU A 39 22.61 -5.74 -1.71
N GLN A 40 21.92 -6.87 -1.91
CA GLN A 40 21.75 -7.91 -0.89
C GLN A 40 23.09 -8.49 -0.45
N SER A 41 23.95 -8.85 -1.40
CA SER A 41 25.30 -9.39 -1.14
C SER A 41 26.19 -8.40 -0.39
N ALA A 42 25.97 -7.09 -0.58
CA ALA A 42 26.65 -6.03 0.16
C ALA A 42 26.11 -5.82 1.59
N GLY A 43 25.12 -6.59 2.04
CA GLY A 43 24.56 -6.49 3.39
C GLY A 43 23.67 -5.28 3.61
N VAL A 44 23.03 -4.76 2.54
CA VAL A 44 22.27 -3.49 2.56
C VAL A 44 21.18 -3.44 3.66
N MET A 45 20.55 -4.57 3.97
CA MET A 45 19.48 -4.65 4.98
C MET A 45 19.95 -4.23 6.38
N ALA A 46 21.13 -4.70 6.79
CA ALA A 46 21.71 -4.36 8.09
C ALA A 46 22.09 -2.87 8.19
N LEU A 47 22.41 -2.24 7.06
CA LEU A 47 22.76 -0.82 6.98
C LEU A 47 21.53 0.08 6.93
N LEU A 48 20.44 -0.35 6.29
CA LEU A 48 19.20 0.43 6.18
C LEU A 48 18.37 0.40 7.47
N ARG A 49 18.34 -0.72 8.19
CA ARG A 49 17.56 -0.88 9.43
C ARG A 49 17.78 0.25 10.45
N PRO A 50 19.01 0.60 10.88
CA PRO A 50 19.21 1.68 11.85
C PRO A 50 18.82 3.06 11.30
N LEU A 51 18.82 3.24 9.99
CA LEU A 51 18.49 4.51 9.34
C LEU A 51 16.99 4.79 9.30
N LEU A 52 16.14 3.80 9.57
CA LEU A 52 14.70 4.00 9.80
C LEU A 52 14.42 4.83 11.05
N LEU A 53 15.32 4.79 12.04
CA LEU A 53 15.23 5.52 13.30
C LEU A 53 16.12 6.77 13.32
N ASP A 54 16.61 7.20 12.15
CA ASP A 54 17.47 8.37 12.06
C ASP A 54 16.73 9.65 12.49
N SER A 55 17.42 10.56 13.19
CA SER A 55 16.87 11.87 13.56
C SER A 55 16.45 12.74 12.37
N VAL A 56 16.96 12.47 11.16
CA VAL A 56 16.70 13.25 9.96
C VAL A 56 15.55 12.61 9.15
N PRO A 57 14.39 13.28 8.99
CA PRO A 57 13.23 12.69 8.31
C PRO A 57 13.48 12.25 6.86
N SER A 58 14.31 12.99 6.12
CA SER A 58 14.67 12.61 4.75
C SER A 58 15.47 11.30 4.70
N ILE A 59 16.28 11.01 5.73
CA ILE A 59 17.04 9.76 5.81
C ILE A 59 16.08 8.60 6.08
N GLN A 60 15.19 8.75 7.05
CA GLN A 60 14.17 7.76 7.38
C GLN A 60 13.31 7.41 6.15
N GLN A 61 12.83 8.43 5.45
CA GLN A 61 12.02 8.27 4.23
C GLN A 61 12.79 7.51 3.14
N SER A 62 14.02 7.93 2.82
CA SER A 62 14.82 7.27 1.78
C SER A 62 15.22 5.85 2.18
N ALA A 63 15.46 5.58 3.47
CA ALA A 63 15.71 4.24 3.97
C ALA A 63 14.48 3.33 3.80
N ALA A 64 13.29 3.80 4.19
CA ALA A 64 12.04 3.07 3.98
C ALA A 64 11.77 2.83 2.49
N LEU A 65 12.01 3.83 1.63
CA LEU A 65 11.85 3.68 0.18
C LEU A 65 12.81 2.64 -0.40
N ALA A 66 14.08 2.64 0.03
CA ALA A 66 15.06 1.63 -0.37
C ALA A 66 14.60 0.22 0.04
N LEU A 67 14.17 0.03 1.29
CA LEU A 67 13.64 -1.25 1.78
C LEU A 67 12.41 -1.69 0.99
N GLY A 68 11.48 -0.79 0.70
CA GLY A 68 10.30 -1.11 -0.09
C GLY A 68 10.65 -1.52 -1.52
N ARG A 69 11.65 -0.89 -2.14
CA ARG A 69 12.14 -1.26 -3.49
C ARG A 69 12.80 -2.64 -3.47
N LEU A 70 13.67 -2.90 -2.49
CA LEU A 70 14.33 -4.18 -2.29
C LEU A 70 13.31 -5.31 -2.10
N ALA A 71 12.39 -5.12 -1.14
CA ALA A 71 11.32 -6.07 -0.87
C ALA A 71 10.41 -6.26 -2.09
N ASN A 72 10.10 -5.21 -2.87
CA ASN A 72 9.19 -5.36 -4.01
C ASN A 72 9.71 -6.29 -5.12
N TYR A 73 11.03 -6.46 -5.22
CA TYR A 73 11.69 -7.28 -6.25
C TYR A 73 12.18 -8.64 -5.75
N SER A 74 12.32 -8.85 -4.45
CA SER A 74 12.82 -10.12 -3.88
C SER A 74 11.96 -10.56 -2.70
N ASP A 75 11.46 -11.79 -2.79
CA ASP A 75 10.71 -12.45 -1.71
C ASP A 75 11.61 -12.68 -0.49
N GLU A 76 12.85 -13.11 -0.68
CA GLU A 76 13.84 -13.27 0.40
C GLU A 76 14.11 -11.94 1.12
N LEU A 77 14.16 -10.82 0.39
CA LEU A 77 14.32 -9.51 1.02
C LEU A 77 13.04 -9.05 1.73
N ALA A 78 11.86 -9.46 1.26
CA ALA A 78 10.61 -9.23 1.98
C ALA A 78 10.54 -10.06 3.27
N GLU A 79 10.96 -11.32 3.24
CA GLU A 79 11.14 -12.16 4.44
C GLU A 79 12.18 -11.56 5.40
N ALA A 80 13.26 -10.99 4.88
CA ALA A 80 14.25 -10.29 5.68
C ALA A 80 13.66 -9.03 6.34
N VAL A 81 12.77 -8.28 5.66
CA VAL A 81 12.04 -7.15 6.28
C VAL A 81 11.24 -7.63 7.49
N VAL A 82 10.52 -8.74 7.37
CA VAL A 82 9.75 -9.32 8.48
C VAL A 82 10.67 -9.80 9.60
N SER A 83 11.65 -10.63 9.27
CA SER A 83 12.55 -11.27 10.25
C SER A 83 13.42 -10.27 11.03
N ASN A 84 13.62 -9.08 10.49
CA ASN A 84 14.36 -7.99 11.15
C ASN A 84 13.46 -7.04 11.96
N GLU A 85 12.19 -7.39 12.21
CA GLU A 85 11.26 -6.56 13.00
C GLU A 85 11.11 -5.14 12.44
N ILE A 86 11.20 -4.98 11.11
CA ILE A 86 11.07 -3.67 10.46
C ILE A 86 9.61 -3.24 10.39
N LEU A 87 8.67 -4.17 10.20
CA LEU A 87 7.24 -3.83 10.06
C LEU A 87 6.67 -3.11 11.29
N PRO A 88 6.83 -3.61 12.54
CA PRO A 88 6.29 -2.92 13.70
C PRO A 88 6.89 -1.53 13.90
N GLN A 89 8.18 -1.35 13.57
CA GLN A 89 8.86 -0.04 13.64
C GLN A 89 8.25 0.97 12.65
N LEU A 90 7.96 0.53 11.43
CA LEU A 90 7.32 1.37 10.42
C LEU A 90 5.88 1.73 10.82
N VAL A 91 5.12 0.77 11.34
CA VAL A 91 3.72 0.97 11.77
C VAL A 91 3.64 1.93 12.95
N TYR A 92 4.48 1.76 13.96
CA TYR A 92 4.53 2.68 15.11
C TYR A 92 4.77 4.13 14.69
N SER A 93 5.61 4.33 13.68
CA SER A 93 5.96 5.66 13.16
C SER A 93 4.94 6.18 12.14
N LEU A 94 3.95 5.40 11.73
CA LEU A 94 3.10 5.73 10.58
C LEU A 94 2.08 6.83 10.92
N SER A 95 1.53 6.83 12.13
CA SER A 95 0.47 7.76 12.57
C SER A 95 0.95 9.20 12.74
N ASP A 96 2.14 9.40 13.33
CA ASP A 96 2.63 10.72 13.76
C ASP A 96 3.58 11.41 12.76
N GLN A 97 3.91 10.74 11.65
CA GLN A 97 4.91 11.24 10.69
C GLN A 97 4.28 11.99 9.51
N ASN A 98 5.13 12.71 8.78
CA ASN A 98 4.72 13.47 7.60
C ASN A 98 4.24 12.56 6.46
N ARG A 99 3.51 13.15 5.51
CA ARG A 99 2.97 12.47 4.32
C ARG A 99 4.00 11.70 3.49
N PHE A 100 5.26 12.12 3.46
CA PHE A 100 6.30 11.45 2.68
C PHE A 100 6.74 10.15 3.34
N TYR A 101 6.85 10.15 4.67
CA TYR A 101 7.12 8.94 5.43
C TYR A 101 5.94 7.97 5.34
N LYS A 102 4.69 8.44 5.51
CA LYS A 102 3.48 7.62 5.36
C LYS A 102 3.46 6.86 4.03
N LYS A 103 3.77 7.55 2.92
CA LYS A 103 3.90 6.92 1.59
C LYS A 103 5.01 5.87 1.52
N ALA A 104 6.19 6.16 2.08
CA ALA A 104 7.31 5.24 2.07
C ALA A 104 7.02 3.99 2.93
N ALA A 105 6.45 4.17 4.12
CA ALA A 105 6.05 3.07 5.00
C ALA A 105 4.96 2.21 4.35
N ALA A 106 3.87 2.81 3.86
CA ALA A 106 2.82 2.09 3.13
C ALA A 106 3.37 1.34 1.90
N PHE A 107 4.40 1.89 1.23
CA PHE A 107 5.08 1.20 0.15
C PHE A 107 5.83 -0.06 0.61
N VAL A 108 6.52 -0.03 1.75
CA VAL A 108 7.16 -1.22 2.33
C VAL A 108 6.09 -2.27 2.67
N LEU A 109 5.02 -1.87 3.35
CA LEU A 109 3.92 -2.77 3.73
C LEU A 109 3.33 -3.46 2.50
N ARG A 110 3.05 -2.69 1.44
CA ARG A 110 2.64 -3.18 0.13
C ARG A 110 3.63 -4.17 -0.47
N ALA A 111 4.91 -3.80 -0.48
CA ALA A 111 5.96 -4.59 -1.12
C ALA A 111 6.11 -5.96 -0.46
N VAL A 112 5.98 -6.02 0.86
CA VAL A 112 6.01 -7.27 1.63
C VAL A 112 4.72 -8.07 1.43
N ALA A 113 3.56 -7.44 1.56
CA ALA A 113 2.27 -8.12 1.41
C ALA A 113 2.04 -8.68 0.01
N LYS A 114 2.73 -8.18 -1.03
CA LYS A 114 2.56 -8.62 -2.42
C LYS A 114 2.90 -10.09 -2.67
N HIS A 115 3.88 -10.66 -1.97
CA HIS A 115 4.51 -11.92 -2.39
C HIS A 115 3.75 -13.17 -1.98
N SER A 116 3.31 -13.25 -0.73
CA SER A 116 2.74 -14.49 -0.18
C SER A 116 1.71 -14.23 0.92
N PRO A 117 0.79 -15.18 1.17
CA PRO A 117 -0.15 -15.09 2.29
C PRO A 117 0.54 -15.00 3.65
N THR A 118 1.69 -15.65 3.82
CA THR A 118 2.47 -15.62 5.07
C THR A 118 3.03 -14.22 5.34
N LEU A 119 3.59 -13.56 4.32
CA LEU A 119 4.09 -12.19 4.43
C LEU A 119 2.97 -11.17 4.59
N ALA A 120 1.85 -11.35 3.88
CA ALA A 120 0.65 -10.51 4.10
C ALA A 120 0.11 -10.65 5.52
N LYS A 121 0.09 -11.88 6.08
CA LYS A 121 -0.27 -12.12 7.48
C LYS A 121 0.71 -11.46 8.46
N ALA A 122 2.01 -11.47 8.16
CA ALA A 122 3.00 -10.74 8.97
C ALA A 122 2.75 -9.23 8.97
N VAL A 123 2.35 -8.65 7.82
CA VAL A 123 1.93 -7.24 7.73
C VAL A 123 0.71 -6.98 8.61
N VAL A 124 -0.33 -7.81 8.54
CA VAL A 124 -1.51 -7.69 9.42
C VAL A 124 -1.12 -7.78 10.90
N ASN A 125 -0.32 -8.79 11.28
CA ASN A 125 0.13 -9.00 12.66
C ASN A 125 0.99 -7.86 13.21
N SER A 126 1.60 -7.04 12.35
CA SER A 126 2.35 -5.85 12.78
C SER A 126 1.48 -4.67 13.21
N GLY A 127 0.14 -4.79 13.15
CA GLY A 127 -0.80 -3.70 13.43
C GLY A 127 -0.98 -2.73 12.27
N ALA A 128 -0.57 -3.13 11.06
CA ALA A 128 -0.53 -2.23 9.91
C ALA A 128 -1.92 -1.78 9.42
N LEU A 129 -2.98 -2.56 9.67
CA LEU A 129 -4.31 -2.29 9.12
C LEU A 129 -4.88 -0.96 9.61
N ASP A 130 -4.88 -0.71 10.92
CA ASP A 130 -5.38 0.55 11.49
C ASP A 130 -4.60 1.75 10.94
N ALA A 131 -3.27 1.62 10.83
CA ALA A 131 -2.42 2.67 10.28
C ALA A 131 -2.69 2.94 8.78
N LEU A 132 -2.97 1.89 8.00
CA LEU A 132 -3.33 2.00 6.58
C LEU A 132 -4.74 2.59 6.40
N VAL A 133 -5.69 2.24 7.27
CA VAL A 133 -7.05 2.80 7.28
C VAL A 133 -7.00 4.30 7.60
N ASN A 134 -6.25 4.72 8.62
CA ASN A 134 -6.02 6.13 8.91
C ASN A 134 -5.40 6.89 7.72
N CYS A 135 -4.55 6.21 6.92
CA CYS A 135 -3.99 6.81 5.71
C CYS A 135 -4.99 7.01 4.58
N LEU A 136 -6.10 6.29 4.53
CA LEU A 136 -7.18 6.54 3.57
C LEU A 136 -7.98 7.81 3.91
N GLU A 137 -7.93 8.27 5.16
CA GLU A 137 -8.59 9.49 5.63
C GLU A 137 -7.76 10.77 5.38
N GLU A 138 -6.47 10.62 5.07
CA GLU A 138 -5.55 11.73 4.83
C GLU A 138 -5.94 12.59 3.62
N PHE A 139 -5.70 13.90 3.65
CA PHE A 139 -6.04 14.78 2.53
C PHE A 139 -5.20 14.52 1.26
N ASP A 140 -3.97 14.02 1.38
CA ASP A 140 -3.07 13.81 0.23
C ASP A 140 -3.46 12.52 -0.53
N PRO A 141 -3.94 12.62 -1.79
CA PRO A 141 -4.41 11.46 -2.55
C PRO A 141 -3.35 10.38 -2.73
N SER A 142 -2.07 10.77 -2.80
CA SER A 142 -1.00 9.79 -2.98
C SER A 142 -0.64 9.03 -1.69
N VAL A 143 -1.04 9.53 -0.52
CA VAL A 143 -1.04 8.74 0.73
C VAL A 143 -2.16 7.70 0.66
N LYS A 144 -3.38 8.14 0.31
CA LYS A 144 -4.54 7.24 0.12
C LYS A 144 -4.23 6.13 -0.89
N GLU A 145 -3.60 6.48 -2.01
CA GLU A 145 -3.19 5.52 -3.04
C GLU A 145 -2.24 4.47 -2.48
N ALA A 146 -1.19 4.89 -1.77
CA ALA A 146 -0.22 3.97 -1.19
C ALA A 146 -0.89 3.00 -0.20
N ALA A 147 -1.83 3.50 0.60
CA ALA A 147 -2.60 2.69 1.54
C ALA A 147 -3.56 1.72 0.84
N ALA A 148 -4.34 2.19 -0.14
CA ALA A 148 -5.25 1.37 -0.93
C ALA A 148 -4.50 0.25 -1.68
N TRP A 149 -3.30 0.54 -2.19
CA TRP A 149 -2.45 -0.49 -2.78
C TRP A 149 -2.03 -1.55 -1.76
N ALA A 150 -1.60 -1.16 -0.56
CA ALA A 150 -1.20 -2.11 0.47
C ALA A 150 -2.39 -3.00 0.88
N LEU A 151 -3.55 -2.41 1.13
CA LEU A 151 -4.78 -3.12 1.49
C LEU A 151 -5.21 -4.09 0.37
N SER A 152 -5.11 -3.69 -0.90
CA SER A 152 -5.40 -4.56 -2.04
C SER A 152 -4.48 -5.80 -2.07
N TYR A 153 -3.18 -5.65 -1.81
CA TYR A 153 -2.27 -6.79 -1.78
C TYR A 153 -2.48 -7.69 -0.56
N ILE A 154 -2.88 -7.14 0.58
CA ILE A 154 -3.23 -7.93 1.76
C ILE A 154 -4.50 -8.76 1.45
N SER A 155 -5.57 -8.11 1.00
CA SER A 155 -6.85 -8.77 0.73
C SER A 155 -6.76 -9.77 -0.42
N LYS A 156 -5.82 -9.61 -1.35
CA LYS A 156 -5.65 -10.52 -2.50
C LYS A 156 -5.45 -11.99 -2.12
N HIS A 157 -4.83 -12.32 -1.00
CA HIS A 157 -4.31 -13.67 -0.79
C HIS A 157 -5.32 -14.69 -0.28
N THR A 158 -6.09 -14.36 0.76
CA THR A 158 -7.01 -15.31 1.42
C THR A 158 -8.26 -14.62 1.93
N ALA A 159 -9.33 -15.39 2.15
CA ALA A 159 -10.56 -14.91 2.76
C ALA A 159 -10.30 -14.33 4.17
N GLU A 160 -9.45 -14.97 4.99
CA GLU A 160 -9.08 -14.47 6.32
C GLU A 160 -8.42 -13.08 6.27
N LEU A 161 -7.50 -12.87 5.32
CA LEU A 161 -6.83 -11.57 5.16
C LEU A 161 -7.77 -10.51 4.58
N ALA A 162 -8.66 -10.89 3.67
CA ALA A 162 -9.71 -9.99 3.20
C ALA A 162 -10.68 -9.61 4.32
N GLN A 163 -11.08 -10.57 5.16
CA GLN A 163 -11.91 -10.32 6.34
C GLN A 163 -11.22 -9.36 7.31
N ALA A 164 -9.94 -9.54 7.59
CA ALA A 164 -9.19 -8.61 8.44
C ALA A 164 -9.21 -7.17 7.89
N VAL A 165 -9.13 -6.99 6.57
CA VAL A 165 -9.25 -5.66 5.93
C VAL A 165 -10.67 -5.08 6.08
N VAL A 166 -11.70 -5.93 5.99
CA VAL A 166 -13.10 -5.51 6.25
C VAL A 166 -13.30 -5.12 7.70
N ASP A 167 -12.82 -5.95 8.64
CA ASP A 167 -12.95 -5.73 10.09
C ASP A 167 -12.24 -4.46 10.55
N ALA A 168 -11.14 -4.08 9.88
CA ALA A 168 -10.45 -2.81 10.10
C ALA A 168 -11.22 -1.57 9.59
N GLY A 169 -12.38 -1.74 8.94
CA GLY A 169 -13.22 -0.64 8.45
C GLY A 169 -12.75 -0.03 7.12
N ALA A 170 -11.89 -0.72 6.36
CA ALA A 170 -11.32 -0.16 5.14
C ALA A 170 -12.32 0.01 3.99
N VAL A 171 -13.38 -0.80 3.93
CA VAL A 171 -14.29 -0.88 2.77
C VAL A 171 -14.98 0.46 2.50
N GLY A 172 -15.57 1.09 3.52
CA GLY A 172 -16.24 2.38 3.37
C GLY A 172 -15.28 3.47 2.86
N LEU A 173 -14.05 3.52 3.39
CA LEU A 173 -13.03 4.47 2.94
C LEU A 173 -12.58 4.20 1.51
N LEU A 174 -12.46 2.94 1.09
CA LEU A 174 -12.16 2.58 -0.29
C LEU A 174 -13.29 3.01 -1.24
N VAL A 175 -14.56 2.89 -0.82
CA VAL A 175 -15.71 3.41 -1.59
C VAL A 175 -15.65 4.93 -1.74
N LEU A 176 -15.24 5.67 -0.70
CA LEU A 176 -14.99 7.11 -0.80
C LEU A 176 -13.83 7.41 -1.76
N CYS A 177 -12.74 6.63 -1.70
CA CYS A 177 -11.59 6.80 -2.60
C CYS A 177 -11.94 6.54 -4.08
N VAL A 178 -12.91 5.68 -4.38
CA VAL A 178 -13.42 5.49 -5.76
C VAL A 178 -14.09 6.75 -6.31
N GLN A 179 -14.57 7.65 -5.44
CA GLN A 179 -15.27 8.87 -5.82
C GLN A 179 -14.33 10.06 -6.03
N GLU A 180 -13.12 10.02 -5.46
CA GLU A 180 -12.07 11.06 -5.59
C GLU A 180 -11.63 11.31 -7.04
N PRO A 181 -11.23 12.54 -7.44
CA PRO A 181 -10.94 12.88 -8.83
C PRO A 181 -9.70 12.17 -9.41
N GLU A 182 -8.77 11.71 -8.57
CA GLU A 182 -7.52 11.08 -9.01
C GLU A 182 -7.76 9.70 -9.64
N LEU A 183 -7.52 9.60 -10.94
CA LEU A 183 -7.72 8.36 -11.71
C LEU A 183 -6.97 7.16 -11.10
N THR A 184 -5.72 7.38 -10.68
CA THR A 184 -4.88 6.34 -10.05
C THR A 184 -5.49 5.83 -8.74
N LEU A 185 -6.04 6.73 -7.92
CA LEU A 185 -6.75 6.38 -6.69
C LEU A 185 -8.05 5.61 -6.98
N LYS A 186 -8.86 6.06 -7.95
CA LYS A 186 -10.06 5.33 -8.37
C LYS A 186 -9.76 3.89 -8.78
N ARG A 187 -8.74 3.74 -9.64
CA ARG A 187 -8.28 2.45 -10.18
C ARG A 187 -7.87 1.48 -9.08
N ILE A 188 -7.03 1.94 -8.15
CA ILE A 188 -6.55 1.06 -7.08
C ILE A 188 -7.65 0.76 -6.07
N SER A 189 -8.52 1.71 -5.76
CA SER A 189 -9.62 1.50 -4.82
C SER A 189 -10.63 0.49 -5.36
N ALA A 190 -10.97 0.59 -6.65
CA ALA A 190 -11.79 -0.42 -7.33
C ALA A 190 -11.12 -1.81 -7.34
N THR A 191 -9.79 -1.86 -7.51
CA THR A 191 -9.03 -3.11 -7.41
C THR A 191 -9.07 -3.68 -5.99
N ALA A 192 -8.88 -2.87 -4.96
CA ALA A 192 -8.93 -3.29 -3.56
C ALA A 192 -10.31 -3.88 -3.21
N LEU A 193 -11.40 -3.20 -3.59
CA LEU A 193 -12.77 -3.69 -3.42
C LEU A 193 -12.97 -5.02 -4.16
N SER A 194 -12.46 -5.14 -5.39
CA SER A 194 -12.51 -6.39 -6.15
C SER A 194 -11.75 -7.54 -5.48
N GLU A 195 -10.58 -7.26 -4.89
CA GLU A 195 -9.74 -8.24 -4.20
C GLU A 195 -10.35 -8.68 -2.86
N ILE A 196 -11.20 -7.86 -2.24
CA ILE A 196 -12.01 -8.22 -1.06
C ILE A 196 -13.20 -9.07 -1.50
N ALA A 197 -14.00 -8.57 -2.44
CA ALA A 197 -15.24 -9.20 -2.87
C ALA A 197 -15.03 -10.58 -3.52
N LYS A 198 -13.85 -10.90 -4.04
CA LYS A 198 -13.63 -12.16 -4.77
C LYS A 198 -13.70 -13.43 -3.91
N HIS A 199 -13.57 -13.36 -2.59
CA HIS A 199 -13.31 -14.54 -1.76
C HIS A 199 -14.56 -15.27 -1.31
N THR A 200 -15.50 -14.58 -0.65
CA THR A 200 -16.73 -15.18 -0.12
C THR A 200 -17.93 -14.27 -0.36
N GLU A 201 -19.13 -14.84 -0.21
CA GLU A 201 -20.39 -14.12 -0.29
C GLU A 201 -20.45 -13.00 0.77
N GLU A 202 -20.04 -13.28 2.01
CA GLU A 202 -20.08 -12.32 3.11
C GLU A 202 -19.18 -11.11 2.84
N LEU A 203 -18.00 -11.35 2.24
CA LEU A 203 -17.08 -10.28 1.86
C LEU A 203 -17.61 -9.46 0.68
N ALA A 204 -18.27 -10.10 -0.29
CA ALA A 204 -18.95 -9.40 -1.37
C ALA A 204 -20.13 -8.57 -0.84
N GLN A 205 -20.92 -9.12 0.08
CA GLN A 205 -22.02 -8.44 0.74
C GLN A 205 -21.51 -7.23 1.53
N ALA A 206 -20.40 -7.36 2.27
CA ALA A 206 -19.79 -6.23 2.98
C ALA A 206 -19.41 -5.06 2.04
N VAL A 207 -18.99 -5.35 0.80
CA VAL A 207 -18.71 -4.33 -0.22
C VAL A 207 -20.01 -3.69 -0.73
N VAL A 208 -21.07 -4.48 -0.92
CA VAL A 208 -22.40 -3.99 -1.33
C VAL A 208 -23.03 -3.12 -0.25
N ASP A 209 -22.98 -3.55 1.01
CA ASP A 209 -23.57 -2.85 2.16
C ASP A 209 -22.95 -1.46 2.39
N GLN A 210 -21.70 -1.27 1.98
CA GLN A 210 -21.02 0.04 1.99
C GLN A 210 -21.35 0.91 0.77
N GLY A 211 -22.31 0.50 -0.06
CA GLY A 211 -22.81 1.28 -1.19
C GLY A 211 -21.84 1.35 -2.38
N ALA A 212 -20.93 0.38 -2.55
CA ALA A 212 -19.93 0.43 -3.61
C ALA A 212 -20.53 0.37 -5.03
N VAL A 213 -21.61 -0.39 -5.22
CA VAL A 213 -22.12 -0.76 -6.54
C VAL A 213 -22.55 0.44 -7.39
N PRO A 214 -23.36 1.41 -6.92
CA PRO A 214 -23.75 2.56 -7.73
C PRO A 214 -22.55 3.41 -8.20
N PHE A 215 -21.55 3.61 -7.33
CA PHE A 215 -20.35 4.37 -7.68
C PHE A 215 -19.48 3.65 -8.71
N LEU A 216 -19.33 2.33 -8.57
CA LEU A 216 -18.64 1.50 -9.55
C LEU A 216 -19.39 1.49 -10.88
N ALA A 217 -20.71 1.29 -10.88
CA ALA A 217 -21.55 1.29 -12.08
C ALA A 217 -21.43 2.59 -12.89
N ALA A 218 -21.37 3.75 -12.21
CA ALA A 218 -21.17 5.03 -12.89
C ALA A 218 -19.84 5.11 -13.65
N LEU A 219 -18.78 4.45 -13.16
CA LEU A 219 -17.45 4.47 -13.75
C LEU A 219 -17.29 3.56 -14.97
N ILE A 220 -18.27 2.71 -15.28
CA ILE A 220 -18.32 1.90 -16.51
C ILE A 220 -18.26 2.78 -17.77
N SER A 221 -18.80 4.00 -17.69
CA SER A 221 -18.80 4.97 -18.81
C SER A 221 -17.56 5.85 -18.85
N HIS A 222 -16.58 5.64 -17.96
CA HIS A 222 -15.38 6.45 -17.91
C HIS A 222 -14.51 6.20 -19.17
N PRO A 223 -13.87 7.23 -19.76
CA PRO A 223 -13.05 7.07 -20.98
C PRO A 223 -11.82 6.18 -20.77
N ASP A 224 -11.40 5.99 -19.52
CA ASP A 224 -10.23 5.22 -19.17
C ASP A 224 -10.46 3.70 -19.20
N ALA A 225 -9.80 3.00 -20.13
CA ALA A 225 -9.96 1.56 -20.33
C ALA A 225 -9.52 0.72 -19.12
N GLN A 226 -8.46 1.14 -18.43
CA GLN A 226 -7.95 0.38 -17.27
C GLN A 226 -8.90 0.47 -16.07
N LEU A 227 -9.44 1.66 -15.81
CA LEU A 227 -10.46 1.86 -14.77
C LEU A 227 -11.72 1.05 -15.09
N LYS A 228 -12.22 1.10 -16.32
CA LYS A 228 -13.36 0.27 -16.75
C LYS A 228 -13.11 -1.20 -16.47
N ARG A 229 -11.93 -1.74 -16.84
CA ARG A 229 -11.58 -3.13 -16.58
C ARG A 229 -11.61 -3.49 -15.10
N GLN A 230 -11.08 -2.63 -14.24
CA GLN A 230 -11.05 -2.86 -12.78
C GLN A 230 -12.46 -2.78 -12.17
N VAL A 231 -13.27 -1.83 -12.62
CA VAL A 231 -14.67 -1.68 -12.21
C VAL A 231 -15.50 -2.88 -12.63
N CYS A 232 -15.41 -3.30 -13.90
CA CYS A 232 -16.11 -4.48 -14.40
C CYS A 232 -15.65 -5.76 -13.67
N ALA A 233 -14.35 -5.88 -13.38
CA ALA A 233 -13.84 -6.98 -12.57
C ALA A 233 -14.46 -6.97 -11.18
N CYS A 234 -14.52 -5.83 -10.50
CA CYS A 234 -15.13 -5.70 -9.17
C CYS A 234 -16.60 -6.12 -9.18
N LEU A 235 -17.39 -5.59 -10.12
CA LEU A 235 -18.81 -5.92 -10.25
C LEU A 235 -19.02 -7.41 -10.56
N ALA A 236 -18.17 -8.01 -11.39
CA ALA A 236 -18.20 -9.45 -11.65
C ALA A 236 -17.82 -10.28 -10.42
N GLN A 237 -16.86 -9.84 -9.60
CA GLN A 237 -16.51 -10.52 -8.34
C GLN A 237 -17.64 -10.45 -7.30
N ILE A 238 -18.47 -9.39 -7.34
CA ILE A 238 -19.66 -9.28 -6.48
C ILE A 238 -20.77 -10.22 -7.01
N ALA A 239 -21.12 -10.10 -8.29
CA ALA A 239 -22.25 -10.80 -8.90
C ALA A 239 -22.09 -12.33 -8.97
N LYS A 240 -20.87 -12.87 -8.89
CA LYS A 240 -20.62 -14.31 -9.04
C LYS A 240 -21.07 -15.16 -7.84
N HIS A 241 -21.35 -14.56 -6.68
CA HIS A 241 -21.58 -15.31 -5.44
C HIS A 241 -23.04 -15.74 -5.25
N THR A 242 -23.98 -14.83 -5.43
CA THR A 242 -25.42 -15.12 -5.28
C THR A 242 -26.27 -14.41 -6.33
N VAL A 243 -27.51 -14.89 -6.47
CA VAL A 243 -28.51 -14.26 -7.34
C VAL A 243 -28.82 -12.86 -6.83
N ASP A 244 -29.02 -12.68 -5.53
CA ASP A 244 -29.31 -11.37 -4.92
C ASP A 244 -28.19 -10.35 -5.19
N LEU A 245 -26.92 -10.74 -5.05
CA LEU A 245 -25.78 -9.88 -5.37
C LEU A 245 -25.70 -9.56 -6.87
N ALA A 246 -26.07 -10.52 -7.74
CA ALA A 246 -26.16 -10.29 -9.17
C ALA A 246 -27.29 -9.32 -9.53
N GLU A 247 -28.45 -9.45 -8.88
CA GLU A 247 -29.59 -8.54 -9.04
C GLU A 247 -29.20 -7.11 -8.66
N VAL A 248 -28.56 -6.91 -7.51
CA VAL A 248 -28.06 -5.58 -7.10
C VAL A 248 -27.13 -4.97 -8.16
N VAL A 249 -26.25 -5.76 -8.78
CA VAL A 249 -25.35 -5.29 -9.83
C VAL A 249 -26.11 -4.94 -11.13
N VAL A 250 -27.15 -5.71 -11.48
CA VAL A 250 -28.01 -5.45 -12.64
C VAL A 250 -28.88 -4.21 -12.44
N GLU A 251 -29.44 -4.04 -11.25
CA GLU A 251 -30.29 -2.91 -10.86
C GLU A 251 -29.54 -1.57 -10.89
N ALA A 252 -28.20 -1.60 -10.81
CA ALA A 252 -27.36 -0.41 -10.98
C ALA A 252 -27.24 0.09 -12.43
N GLU A 253 -28.14 -0.34 -13.33
CA GLU A 253 -28.28 0.11 -14.73
C GLU A 253 -26.97 0.00 -15.55
N ILE A 254 -26.19 -1.04 -15.27
CA ILE A 254 -24.91 -1.28 -15.98
C ILE A 254 -25.12 -1.71 -17.44
N PHE A 255 -26.31 -2.21 -17.79
CA PHE A 255 -26.66 -2.63 -19.14
C PHE A 255 -27.35 -1.50 -19.93
N PRO A 256 -27.10 -1.38 -21.25
CA PRO A 256 -26.19 -2.21 -22.05
C PRO A 256 -24.73 -1.72 -21.97
N ARG A 257 -24.42 -0.69 -21.18
CA ARG A 257 -23.13 0.02 -21.20
C ARG A 257 -21.94 -0.91 -21.00
N ILE A 258 -22.05 -1.88 -20.11
CA ILE A 258 -21.01 -2.88 -19.83
C ILE A 258 -20.64 -3.75 -21.04
N LEU A 259 -21.54 -3.89 -22.03
CA LEU A 259 -21.28 -4.64 -23.27
C LEU A 259 -20.35 -3.89 -24.23
N ASN A 260 -20.19 -2.57 -24.04
CA ASN A 260 -19.37 -1.69 -24.88
C ASN A 260 -18.04 -1.31 -24.20
N CYS A 261 -17.72 -1.93 -23.05
CA CYS A 261 -16.58 -1.56 -22.22
C CYS A 261 -15.25 -2.15 -22.66
#